data_AF-A0A2G8HQV2-F1
#
_entry.id   AF-A0A2G8HQV2-F1
#
_cell.length_a   1.000
_cell.length_b   1.000
_cell.length_c   1.000
_cell.angle_alpha   90.00
_cell.angle_beta   90.00
_cell.angle_gamma   90.00
#
_symmetry.space_group_name_H-M   'P 1'
#
loop_
_entity.id
_entity.type
_entity.pdbx_description
1 polymer ?
#
loop_
_entity_poly.entity_id
_entity_poly.type
_entity_poly.pdbx_seq_one_letter_code
_entity_poly.pdbx_strand_id
1 'polypeptide(L)'
;MVTRDLIYCLMALPNWLGHNLHNSYGILKVFYIMWLRPLRGGLISNEHPFVTGRSLEDGELIWEKNVVYASKRKREFNDSDSVIVKRIMKYLSRMVENSSATTNHPYGKKNRMPPAVNYIHGTVHFNGASLIFDDFKDALEHFTDRRFYRDFLKMVMLEKREPTIIFRDRDYDPDEFAVFSCFMKTRFPFFGNPNGNKKRLHWGTPSPQPAFNLIVGWWIAPTLKLRNEKNHTSILRPAIVKNKYLLRDDYGVLGRREYLFPELIWSKFTNYRIQLRGERGGMYFTDKRKVDNGFLYDPSSLITLRERMMEKIFGISQ
;
A
#
# COMPACT_ATOMS: atom_id res chain seq x y z
N MET A 1 -32.01 0.14 4.73
CA MET A 1 -30.93 -0.78 4.32
C MET A 1 -30.88 -0.91 2.80
N VAL A 2 -31.99 -1.33 2.16
CA VAL A 2 -32.13 -1.49 0.69
C VAL A 2 -31.65 -0.28 -0.13
N THR A 3 -32.06 0.94 0.22
CA THR A 3 -31.67 2.16 -0.53
C THR A 3 -30.16 2.43 -0.47
N ARG A 4 -29.50 2.14 0.66
CA ARG A 4 -28.03 2.31 0.80
C ARG A 4 -27.29 1.37 -0.13
N ASP A 5 -27.70 0.12 -0.16
CA ASP A 5 -27.05 -0.94 -0.93
C ASP A 5 -27.29 -0.75 -2.42
N LEU A 6 -28.49 -0.29 -2.81
CA LEU A 6 -28.77 0.13 -4.19
C LEU A 6 -27.88 1.29 -4.63
N ILE A 7 -27.77 2.36 -3.81
CA ILE A 7 -26.87 3.49 -4.09
C ILE A 7 -25.43 3.00 -4.24
N TYR A 8 -24.97 2.10 -3.36
CA TYR A 8 -23.65 1.51 -3.47
C TYR A 8 -23.46 0.76 -4.80
N CYS A 9 -24.40 -0.10 -5.18
CA CYS A 9 -24.33 -0.86 -6.43
C CYS A 9 -24.27 0.07 -7.66
N LEU A 10 -25.06 1.16 -7.66
CA LEU A 10 -25.00 2.19 -8.71
C LEU A 10 -23.64 2.91 -8.72
N MET A 11 -23.07 3.19 -7.55
CA MET A 11 -21.76 3.86 -7.42
C MET A 11 -20.56 2.93 -7.63
N ALA A 12 -20.76 1.61 -7.64
CA ALA A 12 -19.66 0.65 -7.80
C ALA A 12 -18.94 0.83 -9.15
N LEU A 13 -19.70 1.07 -10.23
CA LEU A 13 -19.16 1.29 -11.57
C LEU A 13 -18.35 2.59 -11.70
N PRO A 14 -18.86 3.78 -11.32
CA PRO A 14 -18.07 5.00 -11.39
C PRO A 14 -16.86 4.98 -10.45
N ASN A 15 -16.96 4.38 -9.25
CA ASN A 15 -15.79 4.19 -8.39
C ASN A 15 -14.76 3.27 -9.02
N TRP A 16 -15.21 2.20 -9.67
CA TRP A 16 -14.32 1.29 -10.39
C TRP A 16 -13.61 1.98 -11.57
N LEU A 17 -14.33 2.80 -12.35
CA LEU A 17 -13.72 3.62 -13.41
C LEU A 17 -12.70 4.58 -12.82
N GLY A 18 -13.06 5.29 -11.75
CA GLY A 18 -12.18 6.20 -11.01
C GLY A 18 -10.92 5.48 -10.51
N HIS A 19 -11.08 4.30 -9.92
CA HIS A 19 -9.99 3.43 -9.48
C HIS A 19 -9.02 3.09 -10.63
N ASN A 20 -9.53 2.74 -11.81
CA ASN A 20 -8.67 2.39 -12.95
C ASN A 20 -7.94 3.61 -13.52
N LEU A 21 -8.60 4.77 -13.60
CA LEU A 21 -7.97 6.03 -14.00
C LEU A 21 -6.88 6.43 -13.00
N HIS A 22 -7.19 6.35 -11.70
CA HIS A 22 -6.25 6.63 -10.62
C HIS A 22 -5.05 5.68 -10.63
N ASN A 23 -5.29 4.38 -10.80
CA ASN A 23 -4.24 3.38 -10.95
C ASN A 23 -3.34 3.68 -12.16
N SER A 24 -3.95 4.04 -13.30
CA SER A 24 -3.20 4.39 -14.51
C SER A 24 -2.31 5.62 -14.28
N TYR A 25 -2.82 6.64 -13.59
CA TYR A 25 -2.03 7.80 -13.17
C TYR A 25 -0.87 7.40 -12.25
N GLY A 26 -1.13 6.56 -11.23
CA GLY A 26 -0.10 6.04 -10.33
C GLY A 26 0.98 5.24 -11.08
N ILE A 27 0.58 4.38 -12.01
CA ILE A 27 1.47 3.63 -12.91
C ILE A 27 2.36 4.58 -13.69
N LEU A 28 1.81 5.63 -14.32
CA LEU A 28 2.61 6.62 -15.05
C LEU A 28 3.64 7.32 -14.16
N LYS A 29 3.29 7.60 -12.89
CA LYS A 29 4.25 8.17 -11.92
C LYS A 29 5.34 7.19 -11.52
N VAL A 30 5.02 5.91 -11.33
CA VAL A 30 6.02 4.86 -11.09
C VAL A 30 6.95 4.70 -12.30
N PHE A 31 6.42 4.65 -13.52
CA PHE A 31 7.21 4.63 -14.76
C PHE A 31 8.15 5.85 -14.84
N TYR A 32 7.65 7.03 -14.48
CA TYR A 32 8.46 8.24 -14.46
C TYR A 32 9.66 8.12 -13.53
N ILE A 33 9.46 7.70 -12.28
CA ILE A 33 10.55 7.58 -11.30
C ILE A 33 11.42 6.34 -11.48
N MET A 34 11.00 5.35 -12.27
CA MET A 34 11.79 4.16 -12.56
C MET A 34 12.64 4.29 -13.81
N TRP A 35 12.10 4.85 -14.90
CA TRP A 35 12.70 4.72 -16.23
C TRP A 35 12.95 6.04 -16.96
N LEU A 36 12.07 7.03 -16.80
CA LEU A 36 12.22 8.32 -17.52
C LEU A 36 13.15 9.28 -16.77
N ARG A 37 12.93 9.42 -15.46
CA ARG A 37 13.85 10.10 -14.55
C ARG A 37 14.05 9.18 -13.35
N PRO A 38 14.95 8.20 -13.42
CA PRO A 38 15.14 7.24 -12.34
C PRO A 38 15.44 7.93 -10.99
N LEU A 39 14.90 7.40 -9.89
CA LEU A 39 15.40 7.67 -8.54
C LEU A 39 16.50 6.64 -8.26
N ARG A 40 17.74 7.13 -8.12
CA ARG A 40 18.89 6.30 -7.76
C ARG A 40 18.79 5.78 -6.34
N GLY A 41 19.46 4.67 -6.06
CA GLY A 41 19.69 4.29 -4.67
C GLY A 41 20.72 5.21 -4.02
N GLY A 42 20.83 5.14 -2.69
CA GLY A 42 21.71 6.00 -1.91
C GLY A 42 21.21 7.44 -1.77
N LEU A 43 19.95 7.74 -2.09
CA LEU A 43 19.43 9.10 -1.93
C LEU A 43 19.29 9.52 -0.47
N ILE A 44 19.13 8.59 0.47
CA ILE A 44 19.02 8.86 1.90
C ILE A 44 19.97 7.93 2.66
N SER A 45 20.45 8.35 3.83
CA SER A 45 21.28 7.50 4.69
C SER A 45 20.43 6.46 5.43
N ASN A 46 21.10 5.48 6.05
CA ASN A 46 20.46 4.45 6.87
C ASN A 46 19.89 4.98 8.20
N GLU A 47 20.22 6.20 8.59
CA GLU A 47 19.69 6.92 9.76
C GLU A 47 18.42 7.72 9.43
N HIS A 48 18.13 7.93 8.14
CA HIS A 48 16.98 8.72 7.71
C HIS A 48 15.66 8.14 8.28
N PRO A 49 14.69 8.95 8.69
CA PRO A 49 13.43 8.46 9.30
C PRO A 49 12.59 7.50 8.44
N PHE A 50 12.66 7.63 7.11
CA PHE A 50 12.09 6.62 6.19
C PHE A 50 12.79 5.25 6.25
N VAL A 51 13.98 5.13 6.84
CA VAL A 51 14.67 3.85 7.06
C VAL A 51 14.39 3.35 8.48
N THR A 52 14.54 4.23 9.47
CA THR A 52 14.50 3.85 10.89
C THR A 52 13.08 3.77 11.46
N GLY A 53 12.13 4.51 10.87
CA GLY A 53 10.79 4.67 11.42
C GLY A 53 10.71 5.58 12.66
N ARG A 54 11.82 6.21 13.05
CA ARG A 54 11.93 7.04 14.25
C ARG A 54 11.61 8.51 13.95
N SER A 55 10.76 9.12 14.77
CA SER A 55 10.43 10.55 14.67
C SER A 55 11.65 11.41 14.96
N LEU A 56 11.76 12.56 14.29
CA LEU A 56 12.77 13.57 14.62
C LEU A 56 12.42 14.35 15.89
N GLU A 57 11.15 14.34 16.32
CA GLU A 57 10.67 15.13 17.47
C GLU A 57 11.08 14.49 18.80
N ASP A 58 10.99 13.15 18.90
CA ASP A 58 11.17 12.43 20.15
C ASP A 58 12.04 11.16 20.02
N GLY A 59 12.54 10.85 18.82
CA GLY A 59 13.38 9.66 18.58
C GLY A 59 12.63 8.33 18.64
N GLU A 60 11.34 8.34 18.98
CA GLU A 60 10.52 7.14 19.14
C GLU A 60 9.93 6.67 17.81
N LEU A 61 9.53 5.40 17.76
CA LEU A 61 8.86 4.85 16.58
C LEU A 61 7.52 5.55 16.34
N ILE A 62 7.33 6.09 15.14
CA ILE A 62 6.11 6.85 14.78
C ILE A 62 4.89 5.94 14.51
N TRP A 63 5.13 4.65 14.28
CA TRP A 63 4.14 3.74 13.70
C TRP A 63 2.86 3.60 14.54
N GLU A 64 2.98 3.43 15.86
CA GLU A 64 1.83 3.36 16.77
C GLU A 64 1.13 4.71 16.94
N LYS A 65 1.90 5.79 16.89
CA LYS A 65 1.38 7.15 16.96
C LYS A 65 0.48 7.43 15.74
N ASN A 66 0.80 6.83 14.59
CA ASN A 66 0.01 6.92 13.35
C ASN A 66 -1.14 5.92 13.25
N VAL A 67 -1.43 5.11 14.28
CA VAL A 67 -2.70 4.37 14.35
C VAL A 67 -3.81 5.37 14.66
N VAL A 68 -4.71 5.56 13.70
CA VAL A 68 -5.84 6.52 13.79
C VAL A 68 -7.15 5.86 14.18
N TYR A 69 -7.24 4.54 14.02
CA TYR A 69 -8.41 3.77 14.39
C TYR A 69 -8.04 2.32 14.65
N ALA A 70 -8.67 1.72 15.65
CA ALA A 70 -8.62 0.30 15.91
C ALA A 70 -10.04 -0.14 16.30
N SER A 71 -10.63 -1.06 15.55
CA SER A 71 -11.93 -1.61 15.91
C SER A 71 -11.83 -2.36 17.25
N LYS A 72 -12.95 -2.43 17.97
CA LYS A 72 -13.02 -3.24 19.19
C LYS A 72 -12.76 -4.70 18.84
N ARG A 73 -11.86 -5.35 19.60
CA ARG A 73 -11.61 -6.78 19.50
C ARG A 73 -12.89 -7.55 19.86
N LYS A 74 -13.40 -8.33 18.92
CA LYS A 74 -14.56 -9.22 19.08
C LYS A 74 -14.15 -10.63 19.54
N ARG A 75 -12.85 -10.94 19.43
CA ARG A 75 -12.22 -12.19 19.87
C ARG A 75 -10.77 -11.95 20.30
N GLU A 76 -10.19 -12.95 20.97
CA GLU A 76 -8.78 -12.93 21.35
C GLU A 76 -7.87 -13.19 20.14
N PHE A 77 -6.72 -12.52 20.12
CA PHE A 77 -5.67 -12.72 19.13
C PHE A 77 -4.32 -12.84 19.82
N ASN A 78 -3.45 -13.68 19.28
CA ASN A 78 -2.12 -13.96 19.84
C ASN A 78 -1.24 -12.71 19.99
N ASP A 79 -1.36 -11.75 19.08
CA ASP A 79 -0.54 -10.55 19.06
C ASP A 79 -1.36 -9.30 19.47
N SER A 80 -0.68 -8.38 20.16
CA SER A 80 -1.21 -7.03 20.40
C SER A 80 -1.18 -6.18 19.13
N ASP A 81 -2.02 -5.14 19.07
CA ASP A 81 -2.06 -4.19 17.94
C ASP A 81 -0.69 -3.53 17.71
N SER A 82 0.02 -3.20 18.80
CA SER A 82 1.39 -2.69 18.78
C SER A 82 2.35 -3.63 18.03
N VAL A 83 2.34 -4.92 18.37
CA VAL A 83 3.21 -5.92 17.74
C VAL A 83 2.89 -6.08 16.26
N ILE A 84 1.60 -6.14 15.91
CA ILE A 84 1.13 -6.29 14.53
C ILE A 84 1.57 -5.09 13.68
N VAL A 85 1.33 -3.87 14.16
CA VAL A 85 1.72 -2.63 13.46
C VAL A 85 3.24 -2.58 13.28
N LYS A 86 4.02 -2.81 14.34
CA LYS A 86 5.49 -2.83 14.26
C LYS A 86 5.99 -3.84 13.25
N ARG A 87 5.39 -5.03 13.18
CA ARG A 87 5.77 -6.08 12.23
C ARG A 87 5.60 -5.63 10.78
N ILE A 88 4.45 -5.03 10.43
CA ILE A 88 4.19 -4.52 9.08
C ILE A 88 5.10 -3.33 8.76
N MET A 89 5.18 -2.35 9.65
CA MET A 89 5.91 -1.12 9.37
C MET A 89 7.43 -1.34 9.32
N LYS A 90 7.97 -2.26 10.13
CA LYS A 90 9.37 -2.69 10.03
C LYS A 90 9.67 -3.40 8.71
N TYR A 91 8.73 -4.20 8.20
CA TYR A 91 8.88 -4.82 6.88
C TYR A 91 8.97 -3.76 5.78
N LEU A 92 8.13 -2.74 5.83
CA LEU A 92 8.15 -1.62 4.89
C LEU A 92 9.41 -0.76 5.02
N SER A 93 9.88 -0.47 6.24
CA SER A 93 11.10 0.32 6.44
C SER A 93 12.34 -0.42 5.93
N ARG A 94 12.40 -1.74 6.08
CA ARG A 94 13.47 -2.58 5.49
C ARG A 94 13.50 -2.53 3.96
N MET A 95 12.36 -2.32 3.30
CA MET A 95 12.37 -2.10 1.85
C MET A 95 13.14 -0.83 1.50
N VAL A 96 12.89 0.26 2.25
CA VAL A 96 13.60 1.53 2.08
C VAL A 96 15.09 1.38 2.39
N GLU A 97 15.42 0.67 3.47
CA GLU A 97 16.81 0.36 3.89
C GLU A 97 17.63 -0.28 2.77
N ASN A 98 17.03 -1.16 1.96
CA ASN A 98 17.72 -1.79 0.83
C ASN A 98 18.19 -0.77 -0.22
N SER A 99 17.65 0.45 -0.20
CA SER A 99 18.01 1.53 -1.12
C SER A 99 18.65 2.72 -0.42
N SER A 100 18.85 2.69 0.89
CA SER A 100 19.62 3.73 1.58
C SER A 100 21.12 3.56 1.39
N ALA A 101 21.86 4.65 1.45
CA ALA A 101 23.31 4.65 1.48
C ALA A 101 23.79 4.09 2.81
N THR A 102 24.78 3.19 2.76
CA THR A 102 25.58 2.76 3.91
C THR A 102 27.06 2.80 3.53
N THR A 103 27.95 2.68 4.52
CA THR A 103 29.41 2.66 4.28
C THR A 103 29.83 1.61 3.23
N ASN A 104 29.23 0.41 3.28
CA ASN A 104 29.55 -0.68 2.35
C ASN A 104 28.76 -0.60 1.04
N HIS A 105 27.66 0.15 1.02
CA HIS A 105 26.75 0.26 -0.12
C HIS A 105 26.30 1.71 -0.30
N PRO A 106 27.15 2.60 -0.86
CA PRO A 106 26.83 4.02 -0.98
C PRO A 106 25.62 4.30 -1.87
N TYR A 107 25.30 3.38 -2.79
CA TYR A 107 24.11 3.45 -3.64
C TYR A 107 22.99 2.49 -3.17
N GLY A 108 23.12 1.84 -2.02
CA GLY A 108 22.19 0.79 -1.57
C GLY A 108 22.51 -0.59 -2.14
N LYS A 109 21.71 -1.59 -1.74
CA LYS A 109 21.93 -3.01 -2.05
C LYS A 109 21.18 -3.43 -3.30
N LYS A 110 21.76 -4.38 -4.04
CA LYS A 110 21.04 -5.09 -5.10
C LYS A 110 19.81 -5.77 -4.52
N ASN A 111 18.65 -5.57 -5.15
CA ASN A 111 17.38 -6.09 -4.63
C ASN A 111 16.40 -6.43 -5.75
N ARG A 112 15.43 -7.31 -5.48
CA ARG A 112 14.35 -7.69 -6.40
C ARG A 112 13.41 -6.53 -6.76
N MET A 113 13.49 -5.42 -6.02
CA MET A 113 12.68 -4.21 -6.21
C MET A 113 13.59 -3.00 -6.43
N PRO A 114 13.28 -2.14 -7.41
CA PRO A 114 14.12 -0.99 -7.74
C PRO A 114 14.04 0.09 -6.66
N PRO A 115 15.09 0.93 -6.51
CA PRO A 115 15.15 1.97 -5.47
C PRO A 115 13.94 2.90 -5.44
N ALA A 116 13.48 3.32 -6.62
CA ALA A 116 12.33 4.20 -6.76
C ALA A 116 11.06 3.64 -6.08
N VAL A 117 10.82 2.33 -6.19
CA VAL A 117 9.65 1.68 -5.56
C VAL A 117 9.90 1.45 -4.07
N ASN A 118 11.13 1.13 -3.67
CA ASN A 118 11.48 1.03 -2.26
C ASN A 118 11.19 2.34 -1.52
N TYR A 119 11.56 3.50 -2.06
CA TYR A 119 11.31 4.81 -1.42
C TYR A 119 9.83 5.17 -1.23
N ILE A 120 8.93 4.66 -2.10
CA ILE A 120 7.48 4.87 -1.92
C ILE A 120 7.05 4.36 -0.55
N HIS A 121 7.61 3.25 -0.08
CA HIS A 121 7.23 2.65 1.19
C HIS A 121 7.54 3.55 2.39
N GLY A 122 8.55 4.42 2.31
CA GLY A 122 8.83 5.43 3.33
C GLY A 122 7.62 6.34 3.58
N THR A 123 6.93 6.72 2.51
CA THR A 123 5.72 7.54 2.60
C THR A 123 4.50 6.78 3.16
N VAL A 124 4.54 5.45 3.14
CA VAL A 124 3.47 4.59 3.66
C VAL A 124 3.71 4.30 5.14
N HIS A 125 4.89 3.82 5.53
CA HIS A 125 5.10 3.40 6.92
C HIS A 125 5.43 4.57 7.87
N PHE A 126 6.14 5.60 7.38
CA PHE A 126 6.50 6.75 8.22
C PHE A 126 5.42 7.83 8.17
N ASN A 127 5.02 8.24 6.95
CA ASN A 127 4.03 9.31 6.78
C ASN A 127 2.58 8.82 6.81
N GLY A 128 2.30 7.54 6.61
CA GLY A 128 0.93 7.02 6.43
C GLY A 128 0.09 7.00 7.70
N ALA A 129 -1.14 6.50 7.55
CA ALA A 129 -2.10 6.30 8.63
C ALA A 129 -2.51 4.83 8.72
N SER A 130 -2.56 4.26 9.92
CA SER A 130 -2.93 2.86 10.13
C SER A 130 -4.32 2.73 10.73
N LEU A 131 -5.12 1.82 10.18
CA LEU A 131 -6.41 1.39 10.73
C LEU A 131 -6.36 -0.11 11.00
N ILE A 132 -6.85 -0.55 12.15
CA ILE A 132 -6.75 -1.96 12.57
C ILE A 132 -8.17 -2.54 12.71
N PHE A 133 -8.36 -3.72 12.12
CA PHE A 133 -9.60 -4.48 12.18
C PHE A 133 -9.34 -5.93 12.57
N ASP A 134 -10.34 -6.61 13.10
CA ASP A 134 -10.22 -8.04 13.44
C ASP A 134 -9.98 -8.90 12.19
N ASP A 135 -10.82 -8.69 11.17
CA ASP A 135 -10.84 -9.43 9.91
C ASP A 135 -11.48 -8.60 8.78
N PHE A 136 -11.71 -9.22 7.62
CA PHE A 136 -12.30 -8.56 6.45
C PHE A 136 -13.76 -8.15 6.64
N LYS A 137 -14.55 -8.95 7.38
CA LYS A 137 -15.96 -8.65 7.66
C LYS A 137 -16.09 -7.48 8.62
N ASP A 138 -15.22 -7.42 9.63
CA ASP A 138 -15.14 -6.29 10.54
C ASP A 138 -14.83 -5.00 9.76
N ALA A 139 -13.82 -5.00 8.90
CA ALA A 139 -13.55 -3.84 8.04
C ALA A 139 -14.72 -3.53 7.08
N LEU A 140 -15.38 -4.55 6.51
CA LEU A 140 -16.56 -4.37 5.65
C LEU A 140 -17.69 -3.65 6.39
N GLU A 141 -18.03 -4.09 7.60
CA GLU A 141 -19.03 -3.45 8.46
C GLU A 141 -18.71 -1.96 8.63
N HIS A 142 -17.46 -1.64 8.95
CA HIS A 142 -17.03 -0.26 9.16
C HIS A 142 -17.09 0.56 7.87
N PHE A 143 -16.48 0.12 6.76
CA PHE A 143 -16.44 0.92 5.52
C PHE A 143 -17.79 1.05 4.81
N THR A 144 -18.77 0.24 5.19
CA THR A 144 -20.16 0.31 4.70
C THR A 144 -21.07 1.13 5.62
N ASP A 145 -20.66 1.38 6.87
CA ASP A 145 -21.24 2.42 7.72
C ASP A 145 -20.93 3.80 7.10
N ARG A 146 -21.99 4.56 6.77
CA ARG A 146 -21.86 5.87 6.14
C ARG A 146 -21.13 6.89 7.03
N ARG A 147 -21.21 6.74 8.35
CA ARG A 147 -20.56 7.63 9.32
C ARG A 147 -19.05 7.42 9.27
N PHE A 148 -18.62 6.16 9.42
CA PHE A 148 -17.21 5.79 9.33
C PHE A 148 -16.63 6.16 7.97
N TYR A 149 -17.32 5.85 6.87
CA TYR A 149 -16.89 6.20 5.53
C TYR A 149 -16.63 7.72 5.36
N ARG A 150 -17.53 8.56 5.85
CA ARG A 150 -17.40 10.03 5.75
C ARG A 150 -16.22 10.54 6.56
N ASP A 151 -16.09 10.07 7.80
CA ASP A 151 -15.01 10.49 8.70
C ASP A 151 -13.65 9.98 8.22
N PHE A 152 -13.60 8.76 7.68
CA PHE A 152 -12.42 8.19 7.03
C PHE A 152 -12.00 9.02 5.83
N LEU A 153 -12.92 9.32 4.90
CA LEU A 153 -12.59 10.15 3.74
C LEU A 153 -12.14 11.55 4.15
N LYS A 154 -12.82 12.16 5.13
CA LYS A 154 -12.41 13.46 5.66
C LYS A 154 -10.97 13.42 6.20
N MET A 155 -10.63 12.38 6.97
CA MET A 155 -9.27 12.17 7.47
C MET A 155 -8.27 12.01 6.33
N VAL A 156 -8.56 11.16 5.34
CA VAL A 156 -7.69 10.96 4.17
C VAL A 156 -7.42 12.27 3.41
N MET A 157 -8.45 13.09 3.21
CA MET A 157 -8.35 14.32 2.43
C MET A 157 -7.67 15.46 3.20
N LEU A 158 -7.87 15.54 4.52
CA LEU A 158 -7.26 16.56 5.37
C LEU A 158 -5.83 16.20 5.75
N GLU A 159 -5.62 14.97 6.20
CA GLU A 159 -4.28 14.50 6.53
C GLU A 159 -3.46 14.31 5.27
N LYS A 160 -4.00 13.97 4.10
CA LYS A 160 -3.21 13.72 2.88
C LYS A 160 -2.13 12.65 3.10
N ARG A 161 -2.51 11.53 3.71
CA ARG A 161 -1.63 10.39 4.04
C ARG A 161 -2.17 9.13 3.39
N GLU A 162 -1.30 8.18 3.11
CA GLU A 162 -1.69 6.87 2.58
C GLU A 162 -2.26 5.98 3.71
N PRO A 163 -3.50 5.47 3.60
CA PRO A 163 -4.04 4.55 4.60
C PRO A 163 -3.57 3.10 4.40
N THR A 164 -3.14 2.48 5.48
CA THR A 164 -2.91 1.03 5.57
C THR A 164 -3.98 0.43 6.49
N ILE A 165 -4.83 -0.41 5.91
CA ILE A 165 -5.85 -1.18 6.61
C ILE A 165 -5.20 -2.50 7.02
N ILE A 166 -5.10 -2.76 8.31
CA ILE A 166 -4.39 -3.88 8.93
C ILE A 166 -5.41 -4.84 9.53
N PHE A 167 -5.21 -6.15 9.34
CA PHE A 167 -6.07 -7.18 9.92
C PHE A 167 -5.32 -7.95 11.01
N ARG A 168 -5.98 -8.16 12.15
CA ARG A 168 -5.40 -8.90 13.30
C ARG A 168 -5.28 -10.38 13.01
N ASP A 169 -6.25 -10.95 12.31
CA ASP A 169 -6.20 -12.36 11.93
C ASP A 169 -5.11 -12.61 10.89
N ARG A 170 -4.07 -13.36 11.28
CA ARG A 170 -2.97 -13.73 10.38
C ARG A 170 -3.31 -14.96 9.54
N ASP A 171 -4.28 -15.76 9.96
CA ASP A 171 -4.72 -16.98 9.28
C ASP A 171 -6.05 -16.72 8.55
N TYR A 172 -5.99 -15.88 7.54
CA TYR A 172 -7.17 -15.41 6.82
C TYR A 172 -7.48 -16.25 5.58
N ASP A 173 -8.75 -16.29 5.14
CA ASP A 173 -9.13 -16.88 3.85
C ASP A 173 -8.64 -15.99 2.67
N PRO A 174 -7.75 -16.48 1.79
CA PRO A 174 -7.32 -15.73 0.62
C PRO A 174 -8.46 -15.35 -0.34
N ASP A 175 -9.48 -16.19 -0.50
CA ASP A 175 -10.57 -15.92 -1.43
C ASP A 175 -11.46 -14.80 -0.89
N GLU A 176 -11.75 -14.81 0.41
CA GLU A 176 -12.40 -13.69 1.07
C GLU A 176 -11.58 -12.40 0.94
N PHE A 177 -10.25 -12.46 1.11
CA PHE A 177 -9.40 -11.28 0.95
C PHE A 177 -9.47 -10.72 -0.49
N ALA A 178 -9.64 -11.58 -1.49
CA ALA A 178 -9.81 -11.16 -2.87
C ALA A 178 -11.11 -10.38 -3.06
N VAL A 179 -12.20 -10.88 -2.49
CA VAL A 179 -13.49 -10.19 -2.49
C VAL A 179 -13.41 -8.86 -1.75
N PHE A 180 -12.81 -8.83 -0.56
CA PHE A 180 -12.59 -7.59 0.19
C PHE A 180 -11.73 -6.58 -0.58
N SER A 181 -10.66 -7.04 -1.22
CA SER A 181 -9.84 -6.18 -2.09
C SER A 181 -10.65 -5.56 -3.21
N CYS A 182 -11.62 -6.29 -3.77
CA CYS A 182 -12.50 -5.79 -4.81
C CYS A 182 -13.56 -4.82 -4.25
N PHE A 183 -14.10 -5.10 -3.06
CA PHE A 183 -14.94 -4.17 -2.30
C PHE A 183 -14.28 -2.81 -2.13
N MET A 184 -13.03 -2.75 -1.68
CA MET A 184 -12.34 -1.47 -1.50
C MET A 184 -12.24 -0.68 -2.81
N LYS A 185 -12.08 -1.38 -3.95
CA LYS A 185 -11.93 -0.77 -5.29
C LYS A 185 -13.27 -0.34 -5.92
N THR A 186 -14.37 -0.95 -5.52
CA THR A 186 -15.73 -0.51 -5.89
C THR A 186 -16.29 0.50 -4.89
N ARG A 187 -15.71 0.59 -3.68
CA ARG A 187 -16.11 1.54 -2.64
C ARG A 187 -15.40 2.89 -2.74
N PHE A 188 -14.15 2.90 -3.16
CA PHE A 188 -13.32 4.08 -3.28
C PHE A 188 -12.80 4.25 -4.71
N PRO A 189 -12.70 5.48 -5.23
CA PRO A 189 -12.15 5.74 -6.57
C PRO A 189 -10.62 5.71 -6.59
N PHE A 190 -9.98 5.07 -5.61
CA PHE A 190 -8.53 5.05 -5.44
C PHE A 190 -7.99 3.65 -5.69
N PHE A 191 -6.76 3.59 -6.19
CA PHE A 191 -6.06 2.31 -6.30
C PHE A 191 -5.80 1.68 -4.92
N GLY A 192 -5.57 0.36 -4.88
CA GLY A 192 -5.22 -0.30 -3.65
C GLY A 192 -4.71 -1.71 -3.84
N ASN A 193 -3.82 -2.12 -2.95
CA ASN A 193 -3.10 -3.39 -3.02
C ASN A 193 -3.37 -4.22 -1.76
N PRO A 194 -3.90 -5.44 -1.92
CA PRO A 194 -3.94 -6.43 -0.85
C PRO A 194 -2.56 -7.08 -0.70
N ASN A 195 -1.99 -7.06 0.49
CA ASN A 195 -0.72 -7.68 0.81
C ASN A 195 -0.91 -8.65 1.97
N GLY A 196 -0.20 -9.77 2.00
CA GLY A 196 -0.34 -10.74 3.08
C GLY A 196 0.74 -11.82 3.07
N ASN A 197 0.69 -12.69 4.09
CA ASN A 197 1.67 -13.75 4.34
C ASN A 197 1.36 -15.05 3.60
N LYS A 198 0.20 -15.14 2.92
CA LYS A 198 -0.16 -16.26 2.06
C LYS A 198 0.26 -15.99 0.61
N LYS A 199 -0.18 -16.86 -0.32
CA LYS A 199 0.10 -16.71 -1.76
C LYS A 199 -0.28 -15.30 -2.24
N ARG A 200 0.51 -14.77 -3.17
CA ARG A 200 0.27 -13.45 -3.77
C ARG A 200 -1.17 -13.35 -4.29
N LEU A 201 -1.87 -12.34 -3.81
CA LEU A 201 -3.23 -12.03 -4.20
C LEU A 201 -3.25 -10.79 -5.09
N HIS A 202 -3.94 -10.88 -6.22
CA HIS A 202 -4.00 -9.81 -7.21
C HIS A 202 -2.61 -9.25 -7.61
N TRP A 203 -2.43 -7.92 -7.50
CA TRP A 203 -1.18 -7.18 -7.69
C TRP A 203 -0.37 -7.02 -6.39
N GLY A 204 -0.79 -7.70 -5.32
CA GLY A 204 -0.22 -7.64 -3.99
C GLY A 204 1.24 -8.08 -3.90
N THR A 205 1.90 -7.66 -2.84
CA THR A 205 3.22 -8.16 -2.45
C THR A 205 3.11 -9.03 -1.19
N PRO A 206 4.10 -9.90 -0.94
CA PRO A 206 4.21 -10.55 0.36
C PRO A 206 4.26 -9.50 1.48
N SER A 207 3.61 -9.80 2.59
CA SER A 207 3.62 -8.99 3.81
C SER A 207 3.58 -9.93 5.01
N PRO A 208 4.19 -9.60 6.16
CA PRO A 208 4.19 -10.48 7.32
C PRO A 208 2.79 -10.69 7.93
N GLN A 209 1.85 -9.81 7.61
CA GLN A 209 0.45 -9.79 8.07
C GLN A 209 -0.46 -9.35 6.92
N PRO A 210 -1.72 -9.81 6.82
CA PRO A 210 -2.70 -9.23 5.91
C PRO A 210 -2.89 -7.73 6.15
N ALA A 211 -2.75 -6.97 5.07
CA ALA A 211 -3.00 -5.54 5.05
C ALA A 211 -3.44 -5.09 3.65
N PHE A 212 -4.38 -4.15 3.58
CA PHE A 212 -4.76 -3.48 2.35
C PHE A 212 -4.24 -2.05 2.36
N ASN A 213 -3.34 -1.72 1.43
CA ASN A 213 -2.86 -0.36 1.24
C ASN A 213 -3.81 0.35 0.27
N LEU A 214 -4.57 1.34 0.76
CA LEU A 214 -5.33 2.23 -0.10
C LEU A 214 -4.39 3.32 -0.61
N ILE A 215 -4.13 3.32 -1.91
CA ILE A 215 -3.15 4.19 -2.55
C ILE A 215 -3.91 5.38 -3.14
N VAL A 216 -3.87 6.50 -2.43
CA VAL A 216 -4.57 7.75 -2.75
C VAL A 216 -3.71 8.68 -3.62
N GLY A 217 -2.38 8.52 -3.58
CA GLY A 217 -1.42 9.27 -4.40
C GLY A 217 -0.64 10.34 -3.62
N TRP A 218 -0.82 10.42 -2.31
CA TRP A 218 -0.06 11.29 -1.42
C TRP A 218 1.40 10.88 -1.27
N TRP A 219 1.77 9.66 -1.69
CA TRP A 219 3.16 9.22 -1.81
C TRP A 219 3.96 9.97 -2.89
N ILE A 220 3.30 10.52 -3.92
CA ILE A 220 3.97 10.99 -5.16
C ILE A 220 4.89 12.17 -4.89
N ALA A 221 4.35 13.24 -4.29
CA ALA A 221 5.10 14.47 -4.02
C ALA A 221 6.32 14.24 -3.09
N PRO A 222 6.19 13.59 -1.90
CA PRO A 222 7.34 13.34 -1.04
C PRO A 222 8.38 12.43 -1.69
N THR A 223 7.96 11.39 -2.42
CA THR A 223 8.89 10.50 -3.14
C THR A 223 9.68 11.25 -4.21
N LEU A 224 9.05 12.16 -4.96
CA LEU A 224 9.74 12.98 -5.97
C LEU A 224 10.72 13.98 -5.35
N LYS A 225 10.37 14.54 -4.19
CA LYS A 225 11.20 15.52 -3.47
C LYS A 225 12.52 14.93 -2.96
N LEU A 226 12.61 13.61 -2.75
CA LEU A 226 13.84 12.89 -2.35
C LEU A 226 15.02 13.12 -3.29
N ARG A 227 14.80 13.54 -4.54
CA ARG A 227 15.88 13.87 -5.48
C ARG A 227 16.84 14.93 -4.96
N ASN A 228 16.34 15.84 -4.14
CA ASN A 228 17.12 16.95 -3.62
C ASN A 228 17.26 16.80 -2.11
N GLU A 229 18.51 16.70 -1.66
CA GLU A 229 18.89 16.52 -0.26
C GLU A 229 18.27 17.56 0.68
N LYS A 230 18.13 18.80 0.21
CA LYS A 230 17.50 19.88 0.98
C LYS A 230 16.04 19.58 1.37
N ASN A 231 15.39 18.62 0.72
CA ASN A 231 14.01 18.26 1.01
C ASN A 231 13.86 17.03 1.89
N HIS A 232 14.92 16.30 2.23
CA HIS A 232 14.81 15.01 2.94
C HIS A 232 14.09 15.14 4.28
N THR A 233 14.35 16.21 5.02
CA THR A 233 13.64 16.50 6.27
C THR A 233 12.24 17.04 6.03
N SER A 234 12.02 17.85 4.99
CA SER A 234 10.74 18.54 4.74
C SER A 234 9.63 17.64 4.21
N ILE A 235 9.96 16.43 3.74
CA ILE A 235 8.98 15.42 3.33
C ILE A 235 8.48 14.56 4.49
N LEU A 236 9.12 14.67 5.65
CA LEU A 236 8.72 13.96 6.87
C LEU A 236 7.51 14.63 7.47
N ARG A 237 6.61 13.82 8.01
CA ARG A 237 5.40 14.31 8.65
C ARG A 237 5.40 13.96 10.14
N PRO A 238 4.89 14.87 10.99
CA PRO A 238 4.75 14.59 12.41
C PRO A 238 3.77 13.43 12.62
N ALA A 239 3.71 12.92 13.85
CA ALA A 239 2.68 11.95 14.22
C ALA A 239 1.28 12.52 13.98
N ILE A 240 0.33 11.66 13.61
CA ILE A 240 -1.07 12.09 13.53
C ILE A 240 -1.58 12.40 14.93
N VAL A 241 -2.17 13.59 15.08
CA VAL A 241 -2.77 14.03 16.35
C VAL A 241 -3.84 13.04 16.78
N LYS A 242 -3.69 12.48 17.98
CA LYS A 242 -4.66 11.55 18.58
C LYS A 242 -5.99 12.26 18.83
N ASN A 243 -7.06 11.48 18.89
CA ASN A 243 -8.41 11.97 19.20
C ASN A 243 -8.95 13.06 18.26
N LYS A 244 -8.50 13.08 17.00
CA LYS A 244 -8.96 14.05 15.99
C LYS A 244 -9.95 13.47 14.97
N TYR A 245 -9.80 12.20 14.61
CA TYR A 245 -10.59 11.52 13.58
C TYR A 245 -11.09 10.17 14.10
N LEU A 246 -12.19 9.68 13.51
CA LEU A 246 -12.70 8.33 13.77
C LEU A 246 -12.94 8.09 15.27
N LEU A 247 -13.64 9.02 15.92
CA LEU A 247 -13.81 9.07 17.39
C LEU A 247 -15.03 8.32 17.90
N ARG A 248 -15.91 7.85 17.01
CA ARG A 248 -17.10 7.13 17.43
C ARG A 248 -16.75 5.71 17.82
N ASP A 249 -17.34 5.29 18.92
CA ASP A 249 -17.30 3.97 19.52
C ASP A 249 -18.34 3.01 18.91
N ASP A 250 -19.30 3.54 18.15
CA ASP A 250 -20.40 2.80 17.53
C ASP A 250 -20.26 2.58 16.01
N TYR A 251 -19.07 2.76 15.45
CA TYR A 251 -18.84 2.47 14.03
C TYR A 251 -19.06 0.99 13.70
N GLY A 252 -19.49 0.72 12.47
CA GLY A 252 -19.73 -0.64 11.97
C GLY A 252 -21.10 -1.21 12.35
N VAL A 253 -21.76 -0.68 13.39
CA VAL A 253 -23.11 -1.10 13.80
C VAL A 253 -24.14 -0.93 12.68
N LEU A 254 -24.02 0.12 11.88
CA LEU A 254 -24.90 0.38 10.72
C LEU A 254 -24.31 -0.14 9.40
N GLY A 255 -23.26 -0.97 9.47
CA GLY A 255 -22.61 -1.59 8.33
C GLY A 255 -23.41 -2.73 7.70
N ARG A 256 -22.80 -3.45 6.76
CA ARG A 256 -23.26 -4.76 6.30
C ARG A 256 -22.19 -5.81 6.57
N ARG A 257 -22.66 -7.05 6.76
CA ARG A 257 -21.82 -8.23 7.03
C ARG A 257 -21.52 -9.06 5.79
N GLU A 258 -22.26 -8.82 4.72
CA GLU A 258 -22.20 -9.64 3.51
C GLU A 258 -21.73 -8.80 2.32
N TYR A 259 -20.97 -9.48 1.45
CA TYR A 259 -20.55 -8.91 0.18
C TYR A 259 -21.73 -8.85 -0.80
N LEU A 260 -21.77 -7.80 -1.61
CA LEU A 260 -22.80 -7.61 -2.62
C LEU A 260 -22.31 -8.09 -3.99
N PHE A 261 -23.23 -8.30 -4.92
CA PHE A 261 -22.91 -8.84 -6.25
C PHE A 261 -21.79 -8.08 -7.00
N PRO A 262 -21.62 -6.74 -6.91
CA PRO A 262 -20.53 -6.07 -7.64
C PRO A 262 -19.16 -6.54 -7.19
N GLU A 263 -18.99 -6.85 -5.90
CA GLU A 263 -17.73 -7.32 -5.32
C GLU A 263 -17.40 -8.73 -5.76
N LEU A 264 -18.40 -9.60 -5.71
CA LEU A 264 -18.28 -11.00 -6.08
C LEU A 264 -17.96 -11.14 -7.57
N ILE A 265 -18.68 -10.41 -8.43
CA ILE A 265 -18.41 -10.39 -9.87
C ILE A 265 -17.01 -9.82 -10.14
N TRP A 266 -16.66 -8.69 -9.52
CA TRP A 266 -15.38 -8.05 -9.78
C TRP A 266 -14.19 -8.88 -9.28
N SER A 267 -14.34 -9.61 -8.17
CA SER A 267 -13.36 -10.59 -7.69
C SER A 267 -13.14 -11.71 -8.70
N LYS A 268 -14.22 -12.35 -9.18
CA LYS A 268 -14.14 -13.39 -10.22
C LYS A 268 -13.47 -12.88 -11.50
N PHE A 269 -13.88 -11.71 -11.98
CA PHE A 269 -13.30 -11.09 -13.17
C PHE A 269 -11.81 -10.77 -12.99
N THR A 270 -11.42 -10.22 -11.84
CA THR A 270 -10.02 -9.89 -11.55
C THR A 270 -9.16 -11.15 -11.50
N ASN A 271 -9.64 -12.21 -10.86
CA ASN A 271 -8.96 -13.51 -10.82
C ASN A 271 -8.77 -14.08 -12.22
N TYR A 272 -9.83 -14.11 -13.04
CA TYR A 272 -9.75 -14.57 -14.43
C TYR A 272 -8.73 -13.76 -15.24
N ARG A 273 -8.76 -12.42 -15.15
CA ARG A 273 -7.82 -11.54 -15.85
C ARG A 273 -6.36 -11.81 -15.46
N ILE A 274 -6.10 -12.15 -14.19
CA ILE A 274 -4.75 -12.45 -13.71
C ILE A 274 -4.30 -13.83 -14.18
N GLN A 275 -5.19 -14.82 -14.16
CA GLN A 275 -4.91 -16.15 -14.72
C GLN A 275 -4.55 -16.06 -16.21
N LEU A 276 -5.26 -15.23 -16.99
CA LEU A 276 -4.94 -14.97 -18.40
C LEU A 276 -3.55 -14.38 -18.63
N ARG A 277 -2.91 -13.79 -17.63
CA ARG A 277 -1.52 -13.29 -17.73
C ARG A 277 -0.46 -14.38 -17.53
N GLY A 278 -0.87 -15.60 -17.19
CA GLY A 278 0.02 -16.75 -16.99
C GLY A 278 1.15 -16.44 -16.00
N GLU A 279 2.37 -16.86 -16.34
CA GLU A 279 3.55 -16.74 -15.49
C GLU A 279 3.98 -15.30 -15.17
N ARG A 280 3.61 -14.31 -16.00
CA ARG A 280 3.84 -12.90 -15.69
C ARG A 280 3.06 -12.45 -14.45
N GLY A 281 1.94 -13.11 -14.18
CA GLY A 281 1.05 -12.84 -13.06
C GLY A 281 0.56 -11.39 -12.99
N GLY A 282 0.34 -10.91 -11.77
CA GLY A 282 -0.13 -9.54 -11.49
C GLY A 282 0.97 -8.49 -11.37
N MET A 283 2.18 -8.64 -11.92
CA MET A 283 3.19 -7.58 -11.81
C MET A 283 3.22 -6.68 -13.06
N TYR A 284 3.19 -5.36 -12.86
CA TYR A 284 3.22 -4.38 -13.96
C TYR A 284 4.63 -3.86 -14.27
N PHE A 285 5.45 -3.63 -13.24
CA PHE A 285 6.72 -2.92 -13.38
C PHE A 285 7.93 -3.85 -13.49
N THR A 286 7.81 -5.06 -12.96
CA THR A 286 8.87 -6.06 -12.97
C THR A 286 8.31 -7.36 -13.53
N ASP A 287 9.07 -8.01 -14.41
CA ASP A 287 8.68 -9.33 -14.91
C ASP A 287 8.86 -10.36 -13.80
N LYS A 288 7.78 -11.05 -13.45
CA LYS A 288 7.80 -12.09 -12.40
C LYS A 288 8.82 -13.17 -12.70
N ARG A 289 8.92 -13.59 -13.97
CA ARG A 289 9.82 -14.65 -14.39
C ARG A 289 11.28 -14.28 -14.12
N LYS A 290 11.66 -13.02 -14.40
CA LYS A 290 13.01 -12.52 -14.11
C LYS A 290 13.32 -12.54 -12.62
N VAL A 291 12.40 -12.03 -11.79
CA VAL A 291 12.59 -11.98 -10.33
C VAL A 291 12.66 -13.38 -9.73
N ASP A 292 11.82 -14.29 -10.20
CA ASP A 292 11.80 -15.68 -9.74
C ASP A 292 13.08 -16.40 -10.18
N ASN A 293 13.67 -16.04 -11.32
CA ASN A 293 14.98 -16.50 -11.81
C ASN A 293 16.18 -15.73 -11.21
N GLY A 294 15.99 -14.98 -10.12
CA GLY A 294 17.09 -14.36 -9.39
C GLY A 294 17.52 -12.96 -9.86
N PHE A 295 16.80 -12.33 -10.79
CA PHE A 295 17.11 -10.96 -11.21
C PHE A 295 17.05 -9.98 -10.03
N LEU A 296 18.09 -9.14 -9.93
CA LEU A 296 18.19 -8.05 -8.96
C LEU A 296 18.46 -6.74 -9.68
N TYR A 297 17.73 -5.70 -9.30
CA TYR A 297 18.03 -4.33 -9.71
C TYR A 297 19.33 -3.87 -9.08
N ASP A 298 20.25 -3.37 -9.90
CA ASP A 298 21.45 -2.69 -9.44
C ASP A 298 21.14 -1.20 -9.22
N PRO A 299 21.21 -0.70 -7.97
CA PRO A 299 20.88 0.67 -7.69
C PRO A 299 21.93 1.68 -8.20
N SER A 300 23.12 1.21 -8.58
CA SER A 300 24.19 2.00 -9.21
C SER A 300 24.09 2.05 -10.74
N SER A 301 23.38 1.10 -11.35
CA SER A 301 23.19 0.98 -12.80
C SER A 301 21.71 0.74 -13.12
N LEU A 302 20.93 1.82 -13.14
CA LEU A 302 19.48 1.76 -13.30
C LEU A 302 19.11 1.54 -14.76
N ILE A 303 18.17 0.62 -15.00
CA ILE A 303 17.59 0.38 -16.32
C ILE A 303 16.86 1.64 -16.80
N THR A 304 17.26 2.16 -17.95
CA THR A 304 16.65 3.30 -18.63
C THR A 304 15.43 2.89 -19.46
N LEU A 305 14.61 3.85 -19.85
CA LEU A 305 13.50 3.61 -20.77
C LEU A 305 13.97 3.03 -22.11
N ARG A 306 15.11 3.51 -22.63
CA ARG A 306 15.69 3.02 -23.89
C ARG A 306 16.05 1.53 -23.79
N GLU A 307 16.78 1.14 -22.75
CA GLU A 307 17.16 -0.26 -22.54
C GLU A 307 15.94 -1.16 -22.37
N ARG A 308 14.91 -0.69 -21.66
CA ARG A 308 13.66 -1.43 -21.49
C ARG A 308 12.91 -1.63 -22.81
N MET A 309 12.93 -0.64 -23.69
CA MET A 309 12.34 -0.74 -25.03
C MET A 309 13.12 -1.72 -25.91
N MET A 310 14.46 -1.66 -25.87
CA MET A 310 15.33 -2.59 -26.60
C MET A 310 15.12 -4.04 -26.14
N GLU A 311 15.02 -4.29 -24.83
CA GLU A 311 14.71 -5.61 -24.28
C GLU A 311 13.38 -6.16 -24.82
N LYS A 312 12.35 -5.31 -24.90
CA LYS A 312 11.04 -5.73 -25.41
C LYS A 312 11.01 -6.01 -26.91
N ILE A 313 11.75 -5.23 -27.69
CA ILE A 313 11.74 -5.34 -29.16
C ILE A 313 12.65 -6.48 -29.62
N PHE A 314 13.82 -6.63 -29.01
CA PHE A 314 14.87 -7.54 -29.49
C PHE A 314 15.12 -8.74 -28.58
N GLY A 315 14.45 -8.85 -27.43
CA GLY A 315 14.63 -9.96 -26.49
C GLY A 315 15.98 -9.98 -25.77
N ILE A 316 16.81 -8.94 -25.93
CA ILE A 316 18.14 -8.86 -25.32
C ILE A 316 17.96 -8.45 -23.85
N SER A 317 18.17 -9.38 -22.92
CA SER A 317 18.26 -9.07 -21.50
C SER A 317 19.72 -8.83 -21.09
N GLN A 318 19.97 -7.72 -20.38
CA GLN A 318 21.10 -7.67 -19.44
C GLN A 318 20.87 -8.65 -18.28
#